data_AF-A4EB48-F1
#
_entry.id   AF-A4EB48-F1
#
_cell.length_a   1.000
_cell.length_b   1.000
_cell.length_c   1.000
_cell.angle_alpha   90.00
_cell.angle_beta   90.00
_cell.angle_gamma   90.00
#
_symmetry.space_group_name_H-M   'P 1'
#
loop_
_entity.id
_entity.type
_entity.pdbx_description
1 polymer ?
#
loop_
_entity_poly.entity_id
_entity_poly.type
_entity_poly.pdbx_seq_one_letter_code
_entity_poly.pdbx_strand_id
1 'polypeptide(L)'
;MNPDCRADLFISNGDIAERAHIVPYCKSAENTFDNLILICPNCHTNFDKNSAFTADEVRKWKSIRHAEIDRVFGKTFSSFDDLRKEAAPLLARNKSIYENYYMKDKRRLWDVFEKEIIVNNRKLCTLFESNLCLFQNHKDNSFSNQAAVRDFIDHAKEFEATRDNTERQRSILFPEVINSIFGIQPIEGDLLPSAESLELLIKKLDEQGRFIDVSLDAEHPLLQIIENGKEAVVYLDDTPRIRQMYYDARCFRRAEMRLDSLIFALKYFRLCGKKATRKSKTNLREYIAKGKCFLFVYEYCLSYAELARLAPAEHTVVVNLHRWNGKQCISEEAQVFAGQINVKLLDMDSFFPFVRKL
;
A
#
# COMPACT_ATOMS: atom_id res chain seq x y z
N MET A 1 11.86 31.42 13.18
CA MET A 1 12.54 31.41 14.49
C MET A 1 14.02 31.60 14.29
N ASN A 2 14.68 32.29 15.21
CA ASN A 2 16.14 32.38 15.24
C ASN A 2 16.75 30.98 15.49
N PRO A 3 17.61 30.45 14.60
CA PRO A 3 18.28 29.16 14.72
C PRO A 3 19.06 28.97 16.02
N ASP A 4 19.68 30.03 16.52
CA ASP A 4 20.53 29.99 17.72
C ASP A 4 19.72 30.15 19.02
N CYS A 5 18.45 30.52 18.90
CA CYS A 5 17.57 30.66 20.05
C CYS A 5 16.96 29.30 20.42
N ARG A 6 17.20 28.89 21.68
CA ARG A 6 16.67 27.66 22.30
C ARG A 6 15.49 27.93 23.25
N ALA A 7 14.90 29.12 23.19
CA ALA A 7 13.74 29.44 24.03
C ALA A 7 12.53 28.62 23.59
N ASP A 8 11.86 27.99 24.54
CA ASP A 8 10.58 27.33 24.30
C ASP A 8 9.50 28.39 24.04
N LEU A 9 9.08 28.49 22.78
CA LEU A 9 8.08 29.49 22.36
C LEU A 9 6.66 29.10 22.75
N PHE A 10 6.41 27.80 22.92
CA PHE A 10 5.10 27.23 23.19
C PHE A 10 5.12 26.57 24.56
N ILE A 11 4.55 27.24 25.57
CA ILE A 11 4.56 26.79 26.97
C ILE A 11 3.12 26.73 27.48
N SER A 12 2.86 25.77 28.36
CA SER A 12 1.51 25.41 28.83
C SER A 12 0.72 26.55 29.50
N ASN A 13 1.39 27.62 29.95
CA ASN A 13 0.78 28.78 30.63
C ASN A 13 0.77 30.06 29.78
N GLY A 14 0.85 29.94 28.45
CA GLY A 14 0.74 31.05 27.52
C GLY A 14 1.97 31.14 26.62
N ASP A 15 1.76 30.94 25.32
CA ASP A 15 2.82 31.01 24.33
C ASP A 15 3.49 32.39 24.36
N ILE A 16 4.82 32.40 24.42
CA ILE A 16 5.63 33.62 24.36
C ILE A 16 6.04 33.95 22.93
N ALA A 17 5.48 33.23 21.96
CA ALA A 17 5.78 33.39 20.55
C ALA A 17 5.17 34.67 19.99
N GLU A 18 6.01 35.55 19.45
CA GLU A 18 5.58 36.78 18.79
C GLU A 18 5.68 36.63 17.28
N ARG A 19 4.62 37.04 16.57
CA ARG A 19 4.61 37.13 15.11
C ARG A 19 4.97 38.55 14.72
N ALA A 20 6.06 38.70 13.98
CA ALA A 20 6.57 39.98 13.50
C ALA A 20 6.68 40.01 11.98
N HIS A 21 6.58 41.20 11.39
CA HIS A 21 6.94 41.44 9.99
C HIS A 21 8.46 41.65 9.88
N ILE A 22 9.12 41.00 8.93
CA ILE A 22 10.55 41.18 8.65
C ILE A 22 10.79 42.57 8.05
N VAL A 23 9.95 42.96 7.08
CA VAL A 23 9.83 44.33 6.61
C VAL A 23 8.52 44.90 7.18
N PRO A 24 8.57 45.99 7.95
CA PRO A 24 7.38 46.54 8.59
C PRO A 24 6.22 46.75 7.61
N TYR A 25 5.02 46.35 8.01
CA TYR A 25 3.82 46.47 7.18
C TYR A 25 3.57 47.91 6.71
N CYS A 26 3.86 48.91 7.54
CA CYS A 26 3.73 50.32 7.15
C CYS A 26 4.67 50.75 6.00
N LYS A 27 5.71 49.96 5.69
CA LYS A 27 6.68 50.23 4.62
C LYS A 27 6.41 49.42 3.35
N SER A 28 5.92 48.18 3.47
CA SER A 28 5.73 47.30 2.31
C SER A 28 4.27 46.96 2.01
N ALA A 29 3.36 47.13 2.97
CA ALA A 29 2.01 46.58 2.95
C ALA A 29 1.94 45.06 2.70
N GLU A 30 3.06 44.34 2.89
CA GLU A 30 3.15 42.90 2.64
C GLU A 30 2.84 42.11 3.92
N ASN A 31 1.76 41.32 3.87
CA ASN A 31 1.38 40.39 4.94
C ASN A 31 1.45 38.92 4.48
N THR A 32 2.53 38.60 3.78
CA THR A 32 2.78 37.26 3.21
C THR A 32 3.48 36.37 4.22
N PHE A 33 3.41 35.04 4.04
CA PHE A 33 4.18 34.10 4.83
C PHE A 33 5.66 34.47 4.82
N ASP A 34 6.22 34.83 3.65
CA ASP A 34 7.63 35.18 3.48
C ASP A 34 8.05 36.39 4.32
N ASN A 35 7.19 37.42 4.41
CA ASN A 35 7.45 38.60 5.23
C ASN A 35 7.13 38.42 6.72
N LEU A 36 6.56 37.29 7.14
CA LEU A 36 6.24 37.00 8.54
C LEU A 36 7.27 36.06 9.18
N ILE A 37 7.58 36.29 10.45
CA ILE A 37 8.40 35.39 11.26
C ILE A 37 7.85 35.22 12.68
N LEU A 38 8.00 34.02 13.23
CA LEU A 38 7.74 33.71 14.63
C LEU A 38 9.06 33.70 15.43
N ILE A 39 9.11 34.44 16.54
CA ILE A 39 10.30 34.66 17.39
C ILE A 39 9.90 34.86 18.86
N CYS A 40 10.83 34.72 19.82
CA CYS A 40 10.57 35.09 21.22
C CYS A 40 10.68 36.61 21.43
N PRO A 41 10.19 37.17 22.56
CA PRO A 41 10.19 38.61 22.80
C PRO A 41 11.60 39.21 22.85
N ASN A 42 12.58 38.44 23.32
CA ASN A 42 13.98 38.87 23.35
C ASN A 42 14.57 38.97 21.94
N CYS A 43 14.34 37.97 21.09
CA CYS A 43 14.77 38.02 19.69
C CYS A 43 14.04 39.13 18.92
N HIS A 44 12.76 39.36 19.21
CA HIS A 44 11.99 40.44 18.60
C HIS A 44 12.52 41.81 18.99
N THR A 45 12.73 42.05 20.29
CA THR A 45 13.32 43.30 20.79
C THR A 45 14.69 43.55 20.17
N ASN A 46 15.52 42.51 20.07
CA ASN A 46 16.85 42.64 19.48
C ASN A 46 16.81 42.94 17.98
N PHE A 47 15.83 42.41 17.27
CA PHE A 47 15.61 42.71 15.85
C PHE A 47 15.05 44.12 15.63
N ASP A 48 13.96 44.46 16.30
CA ASP A 48 13.18 45.67 16.02
C ASP A 48 13.77 46.94 16.68
N LYS A 49 14.29 46.82 17.91
CA LYS A 49 14.74 47.99 18.70
C LYS A 49 16.25 48.13 18.75
N ASN A 50 16.98 47.02 18.86
CA ASN A 50 18.43 47.05 19.05
C ASN A 50 19.21 46.91 17.74
N SER A 51 18.53 46.69 16.61
CA SER A 51 19.15 46.47 15.29
C SER A 51 20.26 45.41 15.31
N ALA A 52 20.13 44.42 16.19
CA ALA A 52 21.14 43.37 16.39
C ALA A 52 21.16 42.35 15.23
N PHE A 53 20.09 42.34 14.41
CA PHE A 53 19.94 41.49 13.25
C PHE A 53 19.37 42.30 12.08
N THR A 54 19.83 42.01 10.88
CA THR A 54 19.32 42.57 9.63
C THR A 54 18.12 41.78 9.09
N ALA A 55 17.32 42.40 8.24
CA ALA A 55 16.19 41.73 7.59
C ALA A 55 16.64 40.48 6.80
N ASP A 56 17.80 40.53 6.15
CA ASP A 56 18.32 39.39 5.38
C ASP A 56 18.79 38.24 6.27
N GLU A 57 19.39 38.53 7.43
CA GLU A 57 19.69 37.50 8.43
C GLU A 57 18.41 36.83 8.94
N VAL A 58 17.37 37.62 9.23
CA VAL A 58 16.08 37.10 9.68
C VAL A 58 15.37 36.29 8.58
N ARG A 59 15.50 36.67 7.30
CA ARG A 59 15.07 35.81 6.18
C ARG A 59 15.84 34.50 6.14
N LYS A 60 17.16 34.55 6.28
CA LYS A 60 18.03 33.36 6.29
C LYS A 60 17.67 32.39 7.42
N TRP A 61 17.23 32.88 8.57
CA TRP A 61 16.74 32.04 9.66
C TRP A 61 15.60 31.10 9.24
N LYS A 62 14.69 31.56 8.37
CA LYS A 62 13.60 30.73 7.86
C LYS A 62 14.13 29.61 6.97
N SER A 63 15.09 29.90 6.10
CA SER A 63 15.76 28.89 5.27
C SER A 63 16.53 27.87 6.11
N ILE A 64 17.26 28.31 7.14
CA ILE A 64 17.98 27.42 8.05
C ILE A 64 17.00 26.49 8.78
N ARG A 65 15.92 27.03 9.33
CA ARG A 65 14.90 26.23 10.03
C ARG A 65 14.16 25.28 9.10
N HIS A 66 13.92 25.69 7.85
CA HIS A 66 13.38 24.79 6.84
C HIS A 66 14.34 23.61 6.57
N ALA A 67 15.63 23.89 6.36
CA ALA A 67 16.64 22.86 6.17
C ALA A 67 16.81 21.93 7.40
N GLU A 68 16.63 22.44 8.62
CA GLU A 68 16.62 21.62 9.84
C GLU A 68 15.40 20.68 9.87
N ILE A 69 14.22 21.18 9.53
CA ILE A 69 12.99 20.37 9.40
C ILE A 69 13.20 19.30 8.33
N ASP A 70 13.72 19.65 7.15
CA ASP A 70 13.99 18.71 6.07
C ASP A 70 15.04 17.67 6.48
N ARG A 71 16.05 18.05 7.26
CA ARG A 71 17.02 17.09 7.79
C ARG A 71 16.39 16.09 8.76
N VAL A 72 15.46 16.53 9.60
CA VAL A 72 14.83 15.68 10.62
C VAL A 72 13.74 14.79 10.00
N PHE A 73 12.90 15.35 9.14
CA PHE A 73 11.72 14.67 8.58
C PHE A 73 11.95 14.12 7.16
N GLY A 74 12.95 14.61 6.42
CA GLY A 74 13.40 14.06 5.13
C GLY A 74 14.33 12.87 5.28
N LYS A 75 14.15 12.09 6.35
CA LYS A 75 14.89 10.85 6.58
C LYS A 75 14.60 9.89 5.43
N THR A 76 15.65 9.35 4.84
CA THR A 76 15.55 8.28 3.84
C THR A 76 15.57 6.91 4.52
N PHE A 77 14.86 5.95 3.94
CA PHE A 77 14.77 4.59 4.43
C PHE A 77 15.30 3.61 3.39
N SER A 78 15.84 2.49 3.87
CA SER A 78 16.30 1.40 3.00
C SER A 78 15.17 0.50 2.52
N SER A 79 14.02 0.53 3.18
CA SER A 79 12.88 -0.34 2.90
C SER A 79 11.55 0.38 3.09
N PHE A 80 10.54 -0.04 2.33
CA PHE A 80 9.16 0.44 2.51
C PHE A 80 8.62 0.07 3.90
N ASP A 81 8.99 -1.09 4.45
CA ASP A 81 8.60 -1.51 5.80
C ASP A 81 9.05 -0.50 6.88
N ASP A 82 10.24 0.10 6.73
CA ASP A 82 10.74 1.11 7.68
C ASP A 82 10.05 2.47 7.48
N LEU A 83 9.81 2.89 6.24
CA LEU A 83 9.01 4.08 5.95
C LEU A 83 7.59 3.94 6.53
N ARG A 84 6.97 2.76 6.37
CA ARG A 84 5.63 2.48 6.86
C ARG A 84 5.52 2.59 8.38
N LYS A 85 6.54 2.16 9.15
CA LYS A 85 6.54 2.29 10.62
C LYS A 85 6.40 3.74 11.08
N GLU A 86 6.93 4.69 10.32
CA GLU A 86 6.86 6.12 10.63
C GLU A 86 5.60 6.79 10.05
N ALA A 87 5.23 6.45 8.81
CA ALA A 87 4.13 7.11 8.11
C ALA A 87 2.74 6.58 8.48
N ALA A 88 2.58 5.26 8.69
CA ALA A 88 1.27 4.66 8.95
C ALA A 88 0.59 5.22 10.22
N PRO A 89 1.28 5.46 11.36
CA PRO A 89 0.66 6.10 12.52
C PRO A 89 0.12 7.51 12.23
N LEU A 90 0.80 8.31 11.42
CA LEU A 90 0.37 9.66 11.05
C LEU A 90 -0.88 9.62 10.17
N LEU A 91 -0.88 8.76 9.16
CA LEU A 91 -2.04 8.55 8.28
C LEU A 91 -3.25 8.02 9.06
N ALA A 92 -3.05 7.04 9.95
CA ALA A 92 -4.11 6.48 10.79
C ALA A 92 -4.69 7.54 11.74
N ARG A 93 -3.85 8.41 12.29
CA ARG A 93 -4.29 9.54 13.12
C ARG A 93 -5.10 10.56 12.32
N ASN A 94 -4.64 10.91 11.11
CA ASN A 94 -5.38 11.82 10.22
C ASN A 94 -6.76 11.27 9.86
N LYS A 95 -6.82 9.99 9.48
CA LYS A 95 -8.07 9.27 9.23
C LYS A 95 -9.01 9.32 10.44
N SER A 96 -8.49 9.00 11.62
CA SER A 96 -9.27 9.04 12.87
C SER A 96 -9.81 10.43 13.18
N ILE A 97 -9.05 11.50 12.93
CA ILE A 97 -9.53 12.88 13.15
C ILE A 97 -10.65 13.20 12.16
N TYR A 98 -10.43 12.90 10.87
CA TYR A 98 -11.40 13.13 9.82
C TYR A 98 -12.74 12.42 10.08
N GLU A 99 -12.69 11.12 10.39
CA GLU A 99 -13.89 10.31 10.63
C GLU A 99 -14.64 10.71 11.90
N ASN A 100 -13.95 11.17 12.94
CA ASN A 100 -14.58 11.50 14.21
C ASN A 100 -15.08 12.94 14.33
N TYR A 101 -14.47 13.88 13.61
CA TYR A 101 -14.78 15.29 13.75
C TYR A 101 -15.37 15.91 12.48
N TYR A 102 -14.82 15.62 11.30
CA TYR A 102 -15.35 16.15 10.04
C TYR A 102 -16.62 15.39 9.62
N MET A 103 -16.53 14.07 9.47
CA MET A 103 -17.65 13.23 9.00
C MET A 103 -18.86 13.20 9.95
N LYS A 104 -18.65 13.51 11.24
CA LYS A 104 -19.72 13.58 12.25
C LYS A 104 -20.23 15.02 12.48
N ASP A 105 -19.90 15.95 11.59
CA ASP A 105 -20.29 17.37 11.64
C ASP A 105 -19.98 18.07 12.97
N LYS A 106 -18.83 17.74 13.58
CA LYS A 106 -18.38 18.35 14.85
C LYS A 106 -17.47 19.54 14.59
N ARG A 107 -17.96 20.55 13.86
CA ARG A 107 -17.18 21.73 13.42
C ARG A 107 -16.24 22.33 14.47
N ARG A 108 -16.76 22.63 15.68
CA ARG A 108 -15.94 23.24 16.75
C ARG A 108 -14.73 22.39 17.14
N LEU A 109 -14.84 21.06 17.08
CA LEU A 109 -13.75 20.15 17.39
C LEU A 109 -12.87 19.92 16.16
N TRP A 110 -13.44 19.93 14.96
CA TRP A 110 -12.69 19.93 13.72
C TRP A 110 -11.69 21.09 13.68
N ASP A 111 -12.11 22.32 13.95
CA ASP A 111 -11.23 23.50 13.95
C ASP A 111 -10.03 23.39 14.91
N VAL A 112 -10.18 22.57 15.96
CA VAL A 112 -9.11 22.26 16.92
C VAL A 112 -8.15 21.22 16.35
N PHE A 113 -8.68 20.10 15.86
CA PHE A 113 -7.87 18.94 15.44
C PHE A 113 -7.37 19.01 13.98
N GLU A 114 -7.96 19.85 13.12
CA GLU A 114 -7.50 20.07 11.74
C GLU A 114 -6.03 20.50 11.72
N LYS A 115 -5.61 21.31 12.69
CA LYS A 115 -4.21 21.74 12.84
C LYS A 115 -3.25 20.57 12.97
N GLU A 116 -3.68 19.48 13.60
CA GLU A 116 -2.89 18.24 13.72
C GLU A 116 -2.77 17.53 12.36
N ILE A 117 -3.85 17.48 11.57
CA ILE A 117 -3.82 16.93 10.21
C ILE A 117 -2.79 17.68 9.35
N ILE A 118 -2.76 19.01 9.44
CA ILE A 118 -1.81 19.83 8.66
C ILE A 118 -0.37 19.51 9.05
N VAL A 119 -0.08 19.43 10.35
CA VAL A 119 1.26 19.07 10.84
C VAL A 119 1.65 17.67 10.36
N ASN A 120 0.74 16.70 10.43
CA ASN A 120 0.97 15.34 9.96
C ASN A 120 1.15 15.27 8.45
N ASN A 121 0.34 15.99 7.67
CA ASN A 121 0.43 16.07 6.22
C ASN A 121 1.78 16.63 5.78
N ARG A 122 2.26 17.72 6.41
CA ARG A 122 3.59 18.26 6.12
C ARG A 122 4.70 17.22 6.36
N LYS A 123 4.65 16.52 7.49
CA LYS A 123 5.61 15.43 7.79
C LYS A 123 5.53 14.31 6.74
N LEU A 124 4.33 13.89 6.39
CA LEU A 124 4.08 12.85 5.39
C LEU A 124 4.60 13.27 4.00
N CYS A 125 4.34 14.52 3.58
CA CYS A 125 4.87 15.05 2.32
C CYS A 125 6.40 14.97 2.29
N THR A 126 7.09 15.47 3.32
CA THR A 126 8.56 15.42 3.39
C THR A 126 9.09 13.98 3.38
N LEU A 127 8.46 13.08 4.15
CA LEU A 127 8.83 11.66 4.19
C LEU A 127 8.63 11.00 2.81
N PHE A 128 7.51 11.26 2.15
CA PHE A 128 7.18 10.66 0.87
C PHE A 128 8.05 11.20 -0.25
N GLU A 129 8.24 12.52 -0.34
CA GLU A 129 9.12 13.15 -1.33
C GLU A 129 10.55 12.60 -1.24
N SER A 130 11.07 12.41 -0.02
CA SER A 130 12.42 11.88 0.22
C SER A 130 12.55 10.38 -0.08
N ASN A 131 11.44 9.64 -0.17
CA ASN A 131 11.40 8.19 -0.29
C ASN A 131 10.56 7.69 -1.48
N LEU A 132 10.31 8.53 -2.48
CA LEU A 132 9.50 8.19 -3.65
C LEU A 132 9.96 6.90 -4.34
N CYS A 133 11.26 6.58 -4.29
CA CYS A 133 11.84 5.38 -4.89
C CYS A 133 11.42 4.07 -4.22
N LEU A 134 10.87 4.10 -3.00
CA LEU A 134 10.40 2.91 -2.30
C LEU A 134 8.99 2.49 -2.74
N PHE A 135 8.26 3.37 -3.42
CA PHE A 135 6.92 3.06 -3.91
C PHE A 135 6.98 2.40 -5.28
N GLN A 136 6.10 1.42 -5.48
CA GLN A 136 5.95 0.80 -6.78
C GLN A 136 5.57 1.84 -7.84
N ASN A 137 6.27 1.80 -8.98
CA ASN A 137 6.03 2.70 -10.10
C ASN A 137 5.60 1.92 -11.36
N HIS A 138 4.72 2.53 -12.15
CA HIS A 138 4.22 2.00 -13.42
C HIS A 138 4.04 3.14 -14.44
N LYS A 139 4.09 2.82 -15.74
CA LYS A 139 3.93 3.81 -16.82
C LYS A 139 2.52 4.43 -16.86
N ASP A 140 1.53 3.61 -16.53
CA ASP A 140 0.15 4.04 -16.34
C ASP A 140 -0.08 4.33 -14.86
N ASN A 141 -0.48 5.57 -14.55
CA ASN A 141 -0.68 6.07 -13.20
C ASN A 141 -1.74 5.29 -12.42
N SER A 142 -2.75 4.72 -13.08
CA SER A 142 -3.78 3.91 -12.42
C SER A 142 -3.22 2.64 -11.74
N PHE A 143 -2.07 2.16 -12.22
CA PHE A 143 -1.35 1.02 -11.66
C PHE A 143 -0.07 1.42 -10.91
N SER A 144 0.08 2.69 -10.52
CA SER A 144 1.29 3.21 -9.89
C SER A 144 1.00 3.69 -8.46
N ASN A 145 1.56 3.00 -7.48
CA ASN A 145 1.48 3.47 -6.08
C ASN A 145 2.24 4.79 -5.90
N GLN A 146 3.33 4.99 -6.65
CA GLN A 146 4.07 6.25 -6.67
C GLN A 146 3.22 7.42 -7.20
N ALA A 147 2.31 7.19 -8.14
CA ALA A 147 1.38 8.22 -8.60
C ALA A 147 0.40 8.63 -7.48
N ALA A 148 -0.20 7.65 -6.79
CA ALA A 148 -1.09 7.93 -5.66
C ALA A 148 -0.39 8.74 -4.54
N VAL A 149 0.91 8.51 -4.33
CA VAL A 149 1.72 9.30 -3.37
C VAL A 149 1.88 10.75 -3.82
N ARG A 150 2.06 11.00 -5.12
CA ARG A 150 2.10 12.37 -5.67
C ARG A 150 0.74 13.05 -5.51
N ASP A 151 -0.35 12.34 -5.82
CA ASP A 151 -1.72 12.85 -5.64
C ASP A 151 -1.98 13.24 -4.18
N PHE A 152 -1.45 12.47 -3.21
CA PHE A 152 -1.54 12.82 -1.79
C PHE A 152 -0.78 14.09 -1.44
N ILE A 153 0.42 14.25 -2.00
CA ILE A 153 1.24 15.45 -1.78
C ILE A 153 0.50 16.68 -2.32
N ASP A 154 -0.08 16.58 -3.52
CA ASP A 154 -0.84 17.68 -4.13
C ASP A 154 -2.13 17.98 -3.35
N HIS A 155 -2.86 16.94 -2.94
CA HIS A 155 -4.01 17.06 -2.03
C HIS A 155 -3.64 17.78 -0.74
N ALA A 156 -2.55 17.38 -0.08
CA ALA A 156 -2.11 17.98 1.18
C ALA A 156 -1.75 19.46 1.02
N LYS A 157 -1.10 19.82 -0.10
CA LYS A 157 -0.75 21.21 -0.45
C LYS A 157 -2.00 22.06 -0.72
N GLU A 158 -2.95 21.57 -1.51
CA GLU A 158 -4.22 22.27 -1.77
C GLU A 158 -5.05 22.40 -0.49
N PHE A 159 -5.15 21.34 0.31
CA PHE A 159 -5.87 21.32 1.58
C PHE A 159 -5.36 22.42 2.52
N GLU A 160 -4.04 22.57 2.64
CA GLU A 160 -3.43 23.60 3.47
C GLU A 160 -3.63 25.03 2.92
N ALA A 161 -3.55 25.20 1.59
CA ALA A 161 -3.68 26.50 0.93
C ALA A 161 -5.12 27.06 0.94
N THR A 162 -6.15 26.22 1.09
CA THR A 162 -7.57 26.57 0.90
C THR A 162 -8.38 26.73 2.20
N ARG A 163 -7.72 26.85 3.35
CA ARG A 163 -8.36 26.81 4.68
C ARG A 163 -9.29 28.00 4.98
N ASP A 164 -8.90 29.22 4.59
CA ASP A 164 -9.58 30.44 5.04
C ASP A 164 -10.53 30.98 3.96
N ASN A 165 -11.79 30.51 3.97
CA ASN A 165 -12.96 30.94 3.17
C ASN A 165 -13.21 30.26 1.80
N THR A 166 -12.35 29.35 1.33
CA THR A 166 -12.51 28.67 0.03
C THR A 166 -12.70 27.15 0.13
N GLU A 167 -12.99 26.60 1.31
CA GLU A 167 -13.19 25.15 1.55
C GLU A 167 -14.20 24.49 0.57
N ARG A 168 -15.03 25.28 -0.11
CA ARG A 168 -15.99 24.82 -1.14
C ARG A 168 -15.41 24.63 -2.55
N GLN A 169 -14.15 24.96 -2.80
CA GLN A 169 -13.52 24.88 -4.14
C GLN A 169 -12.26 24.01 -4.15
N ARG A 170 -12.19 22.94 -3.33
CA ARG A 170 -11.11 21.95 -3.44
C ARG A 170 -11.35 21.07 -4.66
N SER A 171 -10.34 20.93 -5.51
CA SER A 171 -10.40 20.11 -6.71
C SER A 171 -9.76 18.73 -6.52
N ILE A 172 -8.81 18.62 -5.59
CA ILE A 172 -8.03 17.42 -5.33
C ILE A 172 -8.55 16.73 -4.06
N LEU A 173 -9.18 15.58 -4.26
CA LEU A 173 -9.67 14.74 -3.18
C LEU A 173 -8.55 13.92 -2.53
N PHE A 174 -8.77 13.49 -1.29
CA PHE A 174 -7.86 12.60 -0.60
C PHE A 174 -7.77 11.26 -1.36
N PRO A 175 -6.56 10.79 -1.75
CA PRO A 175 -6.42 9.51 -2.43
C PRO A 175 -6.50 8.37 -1.43
N GLU A 176 -7.69 7.74 -1.33
CA GLU A 176 -7.96 6.63 -0.40
C GLU A 176 -6.94 5.49 -0.52
N VAL A 177 -6.39 5.30 -1.72
CA VAL A 177 -5.33 4.33 -2.08
C VAL A 177 -4.13 4.39 -1.14
N ILE A 178 -3.79 5.56 -0.59
CA ILE A 178 -2.71 5.70 0.38
C ILE A 178 -2.96 4.89 1.64
N ASN A 179 -4.18 4.89 2.17
CA ASN A 179 -4.47 4.11 3.36
C ASN A 179 -4.35 2.61 3.10
N SER A 180 -4.68 2.14 1.88
CA SER A 180 -4.48 0.74 1.46
C SER A 180 -2.99 0.38 1.40
N ILE A 181 -2.18 1.18 0.70
CA ILE A 181 -0.72 0.94 0.56
C ILE A 181 -0.04 0.76 1.94
N PHE A 182 -0.44 1.57 2.92
CA PHE A 182 0.12 1.54 4.28
C PHE A 182 -0.58 0.55 5.23
N GLY A 183 -1.58 -0.20 4.76
CA GLY A 183 -2.28 -1.23 5.52
C GLY A 183 -3.25 -0.71 6.59
N ILE A 184 -3.74 0.52 6.43
CA ILE A 184 -4.65 1.21 7.36
C ILE A 184 -6.10 0.86 7.05
N GLN A 185 -6.45 0.87 5.76
CA GLN A 185 -7.79 0.51 5.29
C GLN A 185 -7.67 -0.11 3.90
N PRO A 186 -8.09 -1.37 3.70
CA PRO A 186 -8.03 -2.01 2.40
C PRO A 186 -9.01 -1.37 1.43
N ILE A 187 -8.70 -1.44 0.13
CA ILE A 187 -9.62 -1.07 -0.94
C ILE A 187 -9.84 -2.29 -1.82
N GLU A 188 -11.11 -2.66 -1.99
CA GLU A 188 -11.47 -3.75 -2.90
C GLU A 188 -11.17 -3.33 -4.34
N GLY A 189 -10.30 -4.09 -4.99
CA GLY A 189 -9.93 -3.92 -6.38
C GLY A 189 -9.74 -5.27 -7.08
N ASP A 190 -9.22 -5.23 -8.30
CA ASP A 190 -8.97 -6.45 -9.06
C ASP A 190 -7.79 -7.25 -8.50
N LEU A 191 -7.95 -8.57 -8.46
CA LEU A 191 -6.86 -9.49 -8.14
C LEU A 191 -5.72 -9.33 -9.14
N LEU A 192 -4.48 -9.21 -8.65
CA LEU A 192 -3.31 -9.31 -9.51
C LEU A 192 -3.22 -10.74 -10.08
N PRO A 193 -3.06 -10.90 -11.41
CA PRO A 193 -3.43 -12.15 -12.08
C PRO A 193 -2.44 -13.30 -11.89
N SER A 194 -1.19 -13.06 -11.45
CA SER A 194 -0.14 -14.09 -11.46
C SER A 194 -0.09 -14.88 -10.15
N ALA A 195 -0.37 -16.19 -10.24
CA ALA A 195 -0.14 -17.10 -9.12
C ALA A 195 1.36 -17.25 -8.80
N GLU A 196 2.24 -17.18 -9.81
CA GLU A 196 3.70 -17.24 -9.65
C GLU A 196 4.21 -16.10 -8.76
N SER A 197 3.66 -14.90 -8.96
CA SER A 197 4.05 -13.73 -8.17
C SER A 197 3.68 -13.92 -6.70
N LEU A 198 2.51 -14.52 -6.43
CA LEU A 198 2.05 -14.83 -5.09
C LEU A 198 2.87 -15.96 -4.45
N GLU A 199 3.17 -17.03 -5.17
CA GLU A 199 4.05 -18.13 -4.73
C GLU A 199 5.43 -17.61 -4.31
N LEU A 200 6.01 -16.70 -5.09
CA LEU A 200 7.29 -16.07 -4.78
C LEU A 200 7.21 -15.11 -3.59
N LEU A 201 6.13 -14.33 -3.48
CA LEU A 201 5.91 -13.48 -2.30
C LEU A 201 5.82 -14.34 -1.03
N ILE A 202 5.01 -15.40 -1.07
CA ILE A 202 4.85 -16.34 0.06
C ILE A 202 6.20 -16.93 0.43
N LYS A 203 6.98 -17.40 -0.55
CA LYS A 203 8.33 -17.93 -0.30
C LYS A 203 9.23 -16.90 0.39
N LYS A 204 9.21 -15.64 -0.07
CA LYS A 204 10.02 -14.56 0.54
C LYS A 204 9.59 -14.24 1.97
N LEU A 205 8.29 -14.25 2.24
CA LEU A 205 7.75 -14.03 3.58
C LEU A 205 8.09 -15.21 4.51
N ASP A 206 8.05 -16.44 4.00
CA ASP A 206 8.40 -17.65 4.75
C ASP A 206 9.89 -17.69 5.10
N GLU A 207 10.77 -17.34 4.17
CA GLU A 207 12.21 -17.16 4.39
C GLU A 207 12.51 -16.12 5.49
N GLN A 208 11.61 -15.14 5.68
CA GLN A 208 11.71 -14.11 6.72
C GLN A 208 11.01 -14.50 8.04
N GLY A 209 10.39 -15.69 8.13
CA GLY A 209 9.59 -16.10 9.29
C GLY A 209 8.30 -15.28 9.47
N ARG A 210 7.85 -14.59 8.42
CA ARG A 210 6.65 -13.71 8.45
C ARG A 210 5.41 -14.38 7.90
N PHE A 211 5.51 -15.49 7.19
CA PHE A 211 4.36 -16.14 6.56
C PHE A 211 3.64 -17.11 7.51
N ILE A 212 2.34 -16.91 7.71
CA ILE A 212 1.48 -17.81 8.51
C ILE A 212 0.75 -18.76 7.57
N ASP A 213 -0.18 -18.25 6.77
CA ASP A 213 -0.98 -19.03 5.84
C ASP A 213 -1.58 -18.17 4.70
N VAL A 214 -2.15 -18.82 3.69
CA VAL A 214 -2.90 -18.17 2.61
C VAL A 214 -4.23 -18.90 2.40
N SER A 215 -5.33 -18.19 2.29
CA SER A 215 -6.67 -18.76 2.08
C SER A 215 -7.23 -18.27 0.75
N LEU A 216 -7.12 -19.10 -0.29
CA LEU A 216 -7.59 -18.76 -1.64
C LEU A 216 -9.09 -19.08 -1.86
N ASP A 217 -9.64 -20.01 -1.09
CA ASP A 217 -11.05 -20.43 -1.19
C ASP A 217 -11.98 -19.60 -0.28
N ALA A 218 -11.43 -18.65 0.48
CA ALA A 218 -12.18 -17.68 1.29
C ALA A 218 -13.06 -16.77 0.41
N GLU A 219 -14.13 -16.20 1.00
CA GLU A 219 -15.00 -15.23 0.31
C GLU A 219 -14.16 -14.10 -0.30
N HIS A 220 -13.36 -13.45 0.55
CA HIS A 220 -12.22 -12.61 0.18
C HIS A 220 -10.92 -13.40 0.36
N PRO A 221 -10.23 -13.77 -0.75
CA PRO A 221 -8.95 -14.44 -0.69
C PRO A 221 -7.95 -13.62 0.12
N LEU A 222 -7.21 -14.25 1.02
CA LEU A 222 -6.39 -13.53 1.99
C LEU A 222 -5.06 -14.22 2.27
N LEU A 223 -4.11 -13.42 2.74
CA LEU A 223 -2.79 -13.80 3.20
C LEU A 223 -2.67 -13.42 4.68
N GLN A 224 -2.24 -14.37 5.51
CA GLN A 224 -1.95 -14.16 6.92
C GLN A 224 -0.44 -14.05 7.13
N ILE A 225 -0.02 -12.95 7.73
CA ILE A 225 1.40 -12.64 7.95
C ILE A 225 1.66 -12.11 9.35
N ILE A 226 2.92 -12.13 9.76
CA ILE A 226 3.42 -11.39 10.90
C ILE A 226 3.94 -10.03 10.41
N GLU A 227 3.36 -8.97 10.96
CA GLU A 227 3.67 -7.58 10.68
C GLU A 227 3.85 -6.82 11.99
N ASN A 228 5.02 -6.20 12.19
CA ASN A 228 5.39 -5.54 13.45
C ASN A 228 5.19 -6.41 14.70
N GLY A 229 5.47 -7.72 14.59
CA GLY A 229 5.33 -8.69 15.69
C GLY A 229 3.90 -9.11 16.01
N LYS A 230 2.91 -8.74 15.19
CA LYS A 230 1.50 -9.13 15.34
C LYS A 230 1.00 -9.84 14.09
N GLU A 231 0.03 -10.73 14.27
CA GLU A 231 -0.70 -11.32 13.15
C GLU A 231 -1.50 -10.22 12.43
N ALA A 232 -1.42 -10.23 11.11
CA ALA A 232 -2.11 -9.32 10.22
C ALA A 232 -2.71 -10.08 9.03
N VAL A 233 -3.85 -9.61 8.56
CA VAL A 233 -4.53 -10.11 7.36
C VAL A 233 -4.33 -9.11 6.23
N VAL A 234 -3.92 -9.62 5.08
CA VAL A 234 -3.83 -8.87 3.83
C VAL A 234 -4.75 -9.52 2.82
N TYR A 235 -5.77 -8.82 2.36
CA TYR A 235 -6.64 -9.34 1.32
C TYR A 235 -5.93 -9.28 -0.04
N LEU A 236 -6.10 -10.32 -0.86
CA LEU A 236 -5.43 -10.41 -2.16
C LEU A 236 -6.05 -9.48 -3.20
N ASP A 237 -7.30 -9.06 -2.97
CA ASP A 237 -8.03 -8.04 -3.72
C ASP A 237 -7.76 -6.61 -3.22
N ASP A 238 -6.94 -6.43 -2.17
CA ASP A 238 -6.37 -5.12 -1.78
C ASP A 238 -5.23 -4.75 -2.73
N THR A 239 -5.58 -4.46 -3.99
CA THR A 239 -4.64 -4.36 -5.11
C THR A 239 -3.44 -3.44 -4.84
N PRO A 240 -3.61 -2.21 -4.30
CA PRO A 240 -2.47 -1.32 -4.06
C PRO A 240 -1.48 -1.89 -3.04
N ARG A 241 -2.00 -2.54 -1.98
CA ARG A 241 -1.18 -3.17 -0.95
C ARG A 241 -0.42 -4.38 -1.50
N ILE A 242 -1.09 -5.30 -2.19
CA ILE A 242 -0.43 -6.46 -2.81
C ILE A 242 0.60 -6.02 -3.85
N ARG A 243 0.29 -4.99 -4.64
CA ARG A 243 1.19 -4.41 -5.63
C ARG A 243 2.47 -3.87 -4.98
N GLN A 244 2.35 -3.19 -3.83
CA GLN A 244 3.50 -2.72 -3.07
C GLN A 244 4.33 -3.91 -2.55
N MET A 245 3.67 -4.93 -1.98
CA MET A 245 4.37 -6.13 -1.49
C MET A 245 5.13 -6.86 -2.60
N TYR A 246 4.56 -6.96 -3.80
CA TYR A 246 5.23 -7.55 -4.95
C TYR A 246 6.43 -6.75 -5.42
N TYR A 247 6.35 -5.42 -5.34
CA TYR A 247 7.46 -4.53 -5.64
C TYR A 247 8.60 -4.70 -4.65
N ASP A 248 8.29 -4.64 -3.34
CA ASP A 248 9.27 -4.78 -2.26
C ASP A 248 10.00 -6.13 -2.32
N ALA A 249 9.25 -7.21 -2.61
CA ALA A 249 9.79 -8.56 -2.74
C ALA A 249 10.42 -8.85 -4.13
N ARG A 250 10.32 -7.92 -5.09
CA ARG A 250 10.76 -8.06 -6.49
C ARG A 250 10.20 -9.31 -7.18
N CYS A 251 8.93 -9.62 -6.91
CA CYS A 251 8.32 -10.88 -7.30
C CYS A 251 7.26 -10.76 -8.41
N PHE A 252 7.12 -9.61 -9.08
CA PHE A 252 6.29 -9.52 -10.29
C PHE A 252 6.74 -10.53 -11.34
N ARG A 253 5.82 -11.38 -11.78
CA ARG A 253 5.99 -12.36 -12.85
C ARG A 253 4.83 -12.27 -13.83
N ARG A 254 5.08 -12.74 -15.04
CA ARG A 254 4.02 -12.96 -16.03
C ARG A 254 3.05 -13.99 -15.45
N ALA A 255 1.76 -13.76 -15.64
CA ALA A 255 0.74 -14.73 -15.26
C ALA A 255 0.73 -15.89 -16.27
N GLU A 256 1.44 -16.97 -15.92
CA GLU A 256 1.32 -18.25 -16.63
C GLU A 256 0.06 -18.97 -16.13
N MET A 257 -0.12 -19.04 -14.81
CA MET A 257 -1.39 -19.41 -14.20
C MET A 257 -2.15 -18.20 -13.68
N ARG A 258 -3.38 -18.03 -14.19
CA ARG A 258 -4.28 -16.98 -13.71
C ARG A 258 -4.82 -17.32 -12.33
N LEU A 259 -4.58 -16.42 -11.37
CA LEU A 259 -4.91 -16.60 -9.96
C LEU A 259 -6.43 -16.67 -9.72
N ASP A 260 -7.22 -15.91 -10.49
CA ASP A 260 -8.68 -15.92 -10.45
C ASP A 260 -9.27 -17.30 -10.79
N SER A 261 -8.73 -17.95 -11.83
CA SER A 261 -9.11 -19.30 -12.27
C SER A 261 -8.83 -20.34 -11.19
N LEU A 262 -7.67 -20.23 -10.54
CA LEU A 262 -7.28 -21.10 -9.44
C LEU A 262 -8.19 -20.90 -8.22
N ILE A 263 -8.40 -19.65 -7.79
CA ILE A 263 -9.31 -19.29 -6.70
C ILE A 263 -10.70 -19.85 -6.96
N PHE A 264 -11.20 -19.70 -8.19
CA PHE A 264 -12.51 -20.21 -8.57
C PHE A 264 -12.59 -21.74 -8.46
N ALA A 265 -11.59 -22.48 -8.93
CA ALA A 265 -11.54 -23.94 -8.77
C ALA A 265 -11.52 -24.38 -7.29
N LEU A 266 -10.81 -23.64 -6.44
CA LEU A 266 -10.73 -23.93 -5.00
C LEU A 266 -12.02 -23.59 -4.26
N LYS A 267 -12.66 -22.46 -4.58
CA LYS A 267 -14.00 -22.11 -4.08
C LYS A 267 -15.03 -23.18 -4.44
N TYR A 268 -14.88 -23.84 -5.59
CA TYR A 268 -15.77 -24.92 -6.00
C TYR A 268 -15.67 -26.17 -5.10
N PHE A 269 -14.48 -26.53 -4.60
CA PHE A 269 -14.36 -27.60 -3.61
C PHE A 269 -15.16 -27.28 -2.35
N ARG A 270 -15.01 -26.06 -1.84
CA ARG A 270 -15.74 -25.57 -0.67
C ARG A 270 -17.25 -25.61 -0.89
N LEU A 271 -17.73 -25.15 -2.04
CA LEU A 271 -19.15 -25.20 -2.42
C LEU A 271 -19.69 -26.64 -2.41
N CYS A 272 -18.88 -27.62 -2.79
CA CYS A 272 -19.26 -29.05 -2.74
C CYS A 272 -19.09 -29.68 -1.34
N GLY A 273 -18.78 -28.90 -0.29
CA GLY A 273 -18.51 -29.41 1.05
C GLY A 273 -17.23 -30.26 1.13
N LYS A 274 -16.29 -30.06 0.20
CA LYS A 274 -15.01 -30.78 0.13
C LYS A 274 -13.88 -29.86 0.58
N LYS A 275 -13.03 -30.34 1.48
CA LYS A 275 -11.81 -29.64 1.89
C LYS A 275 -10.67 -30.00 0.94
N ALA A 276 -10.09 -28.99 0.29
CA ALA A 276 -8.83 -29.10 -0.44
C ALA A 276 -7.70 -28.51 0.41
N THR A 277 -6.66 -29.29 0.68
CA THR A 277 -5.52 -28.88 1.51
C THR A 277 -4.29 -28.77 0.63
N ARG A 278 -3.55 -27.66 0.68
CA ARG A 278 -2.31 -27.51 -0.09
C ARG A 278 -1.28 -28.57 0.31
N LYS A 279 -0.53 -29.09 -0.67
CA LYS A 279 0.59 -30.01 -0.42
C LYS A 279 1.84 -29.31 0.11
N SER A 280 2.00 -28.04 -0.22
CA SER A 280 3.16 -27.23 0.16
C SER A 280 2.71 -25.88 0.69
N LYS A 281 3.51 -25.31 1.58
CA LYS A 281 3.28 -23.96 2.13
C LYS A 281 3.38 -22.88 1.03
N THR A 282 4.26 -23.08 0.05
CA THR A 282 4.65 -22.05 -0.93
C THR A 282 4.15 -22.32 -2.35
N ASN A 283 3.78 -23.56 -2.69
CA ASN A 283 3.21 -23.91 -3.99
C ASN A 283 1.67 -23.86 -3.91
N LEU A 284 1.07 -23.06 -4.79
CA LEU A 284 -0.37 -22.80 -4.84
C LEU A 284 -1.10 -23.66 -5.85
N ARG A 285 -0.43 -24.60 -6.53
CA ARG A 285 -0.99 -25.41 -7.62
C ARG A 285 -1.32 -26.84 -7.20
N GLU A 286 -0.78 -27.28 -6.08
CA GLU A 286 -0.89 -28.66 -5.64
C GLU A 286 -1.74 -28.81 -4.36
N TYR A 287 -2.80 -29.62 -4.45
CA TYR A 287 -3.74 -29.85 -3.36
C TYR A 287 -4.05 -31.34 -3.16
N ILE A 288 -4.49 -31.68 -1.96
CA ILE A 288 -5.08 -32.97 -1.61
C ILE A 288 -6.54 -32.74 -1.24
N ALA A 289 -7.45 -33.46 -1.89
CA ALA A 289 -8.87 -33.49 -1.53
C ALA A 289 -9.38 -34.94 -1.58
N LYS A 290 -10.02 -35.39 -0.48
CA LYS A 290 -10.55 -36.76 -0.34
C LYS A 290 -9.52 -37.85 -0.72
N GLY A 291 -8.27 -37.68 -0.30
CA GLY A 291 -7.19 -38.64 -0.54
C GLY A 291 -6.61 -38.64 -1.97
N LYS A 292 -7.09 -37.77 -2.87
CA LYS A 292 -6.55 -37.60 -4.22
C LYS A 292 -5.67 -36.36 -4.32
N CYS A 293 -4.56 -36.48 -5.04
CA CYS A 293 -3.71 -35.35 -5.39
C CYS A 293 -4.27 -34.61 -6.61
N PHE A 294 -4.32 -33.29 -6.54
CA PHE A 294 -4.72 -32.39 -7.62
C PHE A 294 -3.55 -31.48 -7.97
N LEU A 295 -3.28 -31.35 -9.27
CA LEU A 295 -2.33 -30.41 -9.82
C LEU A 295 -3.06 -29.48 -10.80
N PHE A 296 -3.09 -28.18 -10.50
CA PHE A 296 -3.69 -27.18 -11.37
C PHE A 296 -2.67 -26.62 -12.35
N VAL A 297 -3.06 -26.54 -13.62
CA VAL A 297 -2.27 -25.97 -14.71
C VAL A 297 -3.13 -25.00 -15.51
N TYR A 298 -2.50 -24.15 -16.31
CA TYR A 298 -3.19 -23.18 -17.15
C TYR A 298 -2.50 -23.12 -18.51
N GLU A 299 -2.83 -24.07 -19.38
CA GLU A 299 -2.25 -24.18 -20.72
C GLU A 299 -3.32 -23.96 -21.78
N TYR A 300 -2.99 -23.23 -22.85
CA TYR A 300 -3.95 -23.00 -23.94
C TYR A 300 -4.50 -24.32 -24.52
N CYS A 301 -3.60 -25.28 -24.72
CA CYS A 301 -3.90 -26.68 -24.98
C CYS A 301 -2.83 -27.51 -24.27
N LEU A 302 -3.21 -28.25 -23.22
CA LEU A 302 -2.30 -29.13 -22.50
C LEU A 302 -1.85 -30.28 -23.42
N SER A 303 -0.61 -30.20 -23.86
CA SER A 303 0.03 -31.10 -24.82
C SER A 303 0.83 -32.21 -24.14
N TYR A 304 1.22 -33.22 -24.93
CA TYR A 304 2.17 -34.25 -24.49
C TYR A 304 3.46 -33.65 -23.91
N ALA A 305 4.06 -32.68 -24.59
CA ALA A 305 5.34 -32.10 -24.18
C ALA A 305 5.24 -31.36 -22.84
N GLU A 306 4.14 -30.63 -22.62
CA GLU A 306 3.89 -29.95 -21.34
C GLU A 306 3.64 -30.96 -20.23
N LEU A 307 2.82 -31.99 -20.46
CA LEU A 307 2.55 -33.03 -19.47
C LEU A 307 3.82 -33.82 -19.12
N ALA A 308 4.65 -34.15 -20.11
CA ALA A 308 5.94 -34.82 -19.90
C ALA A 308 6.90 -33.94 -19.09
N ARG A 309 6.91 -32.62 -19.34
CA ARG A 309 7.71 -31.66 -18.56
C ARG A 309 7.22 -31.51 -17.13
N LEU A 310 5.90 -31.53 -16.92
CA LEU A 310 5.29 -31.47 -15.58
C LEU A 310 5.61 -32.72 -14.75
N ALA A 311 5.79 -33.87 -15.40
CA ALA A 311 6.10 -35.16 -14.78
C ALA A 311 5.26 -35.45 -13.51
N PRO A 312 3.91 -35.39 -13.60
CA PRO A 312 3.05 -35.60 -12.44
C PRO A 312 3.20 -37.01 -11.87
N ALA A 313 3.10 -37.13 -10.54
CA ALA A 313 3.12 -38.41 -9.86
C ALA A 313 1.91 -39.28 -10.25
N GLU A 314 2.07 -40.60 -10.16
CA GLU A 314 1.01 -41.57 -10.43
C GLU A 314 -0.27 -41.25 -9.64
N HIS A 315 -1.44 -41.49 -10.25
CA HIS A 315 -2.76 -41.20 -9.69
C HIS A 315 -3.09 -39.72 -9.42
N THR A 316 -2.23 -38.79 -9.85
CA THR A 316 -2.54 -37.35 -9.78
C THR A 316 -3.69 -37.00 -10.74
N VAL A 317 -4.56 -36.10 -10.30
CA VAL A 317 -5.58 -35.46 -11.12
C VAL A 317 -5.03 -34.11 -11.59
N VAL A 318 -4.63 -34.02 -12.85
CA VAL A 318 -4.18 -32.76 -13.46
C VAL A 318 -5.40 -32.04 -14.05
N VAL A 319 -5.60 -30.79 -13.64
CA VAL A 319 -6.74 -29.98 -14.07
C VAL A 319 -6.24 -28.80 -14.87
N ASN A 320 -6.57 -28.76 -16.17
CA ASN A 320 -6.31 -27.58 -16.99
C ASN A 320 -7.42 -26.54 -16.79
N LEU A 321 -7.05 -25.41 -16.21
CA LEU A 321 -7.96 -24.33 -15.85
C LEU A 321 -8.35 -23.44 -17.05
N HIS A 322 -7.60 -23.51 -18.15
CA HIS A 322 -7.87 -22.72 -19.35
C HIS A 322 -9.18 -23.15 -20.02
N ARG A 323 -10.12 -22.22 -20.21
CA ARG A 323 -11.48 -22.51 -20.71
C ARG A 323 -11.75 -22.12 -22.16
N TRP A 324 -10.90 -21.30 -22.78
CA TRP A 324 -11.26 -20.65 -24.05
C TRP A 324 -11.55 -21.65 -25.19
N ASN A 325 -10.88 -22.81 -25.19
CA ASN A 325 -11.03 -23.83 -26.24
C ASN A 325 -12.07 -24.91 -25.92
N GLY A 326 -12.84 -24.76 -24.82
CA GLY A 326 -13.77 -25.79 -24.36
C GLY A 326 -13.10 -27.16 -24.24
N LYS A 327 -13.68 -28.18 -24.88
CA LYS A 327 -13.17 -29.57 -24.86
C LYS A 327 -11.83 -29.78 -25.58
N GLN A 328 -11.33 -28.80 -26.33
CA GLN A 328 -10.06 -28.89 -27.07
C GLN A 328 -8.87 -28.32 -26.28
N CYS A 329 -9.01 -28.11 -24.96
CA CYS A 329 -7.93 -27.58 -24.12
C CYS A 329 -6.95 -28.66 -23.63
N ILE A 330 -7.12 -29.93 -24.02
CA ILE A 330 -6.20 -31.04 -23.73
C ILE A 330 -6.05 -31.86 -25.01
N SER A 331 -4.82 -32.13 -25.44
CA SER A 331 -4.55 -32.85 -26.69
C SER A 331 -4.79 -34.36 -26.55
N GLU A 332 -5.07 -35.05 -27.66
CA GLU A 332 -5.27 -36.50 -27.66
C GLU A 332 -3.99 -37.23 -27.22
N GLU A 333 -2.82 -36.76 -27.64
CA GLU A 333 -1.52 -37.32 -27.26
C GLU A 333 -1.27 -37.18 -25.76
N ALA A 334 -1.69 -36.06 -25.15
CA ALA A 334 -1.61 -35.88 -23.70
C ALA A 334 -2.52 -36.89 -22.97
N GLN A 335 -3.73 -37.16 -23.48
CA GLN A 335 -4.64 -38.15 -22.91
C GLN A 335 -4.06 -39.58 -22.99
N VAL A 336 -3.49 -39.95 -24.15
CA VAL A 336 -2.84 -41.25 -24.33
C VAL A 336 -1.67 -41.42 -23.36
N PHE A 337 -0.79 -40.42 -23.26
CA PHE A 337 0.35 -40.47 -22.33
C PHE A 337 -0.08 -40.50 -20.87
N ALA A 338 -1.09 -39.71 -20.49
CA ALA A 338 -1.66 -39.74 -19.13
C ALA A 338 -2.16 -41.15 -18.75
N GLY A 339 -2.78 -41.86 -19.69
CA GLY A 339 -3.18 -43.26 -19.49
C GLY A 339 -1.99 -44.20 -19.24
N GLN A 340 -0.86 -43.97 -19.90
CA GLN A 340 0.36 -44.76 -19.72
C GLN A 340 1.02 -44.53 -18.35
N ILE A 341 0.95 -43.30 -17.81
CA ILE A 341 1.50 -42.95 -16.50
C ILE A 341 0.45 -42.93 -15.38
N ASN A 342 -0.75 -43.46 -15.65
CA ASN A 342 -1.86 -43.58 -14.70
C ASN A 342 -2.25 -42.25 -14.01
N VAL A 343 -2.29 -41.19 -14.81
CA VAL A 343 -2.67 -39.83 -14.42
C VAL A 343 -4.03 -39.50 -15.04
N LYS A 344 -4.86 -38.76 -14.32
CA LYS A 344 -6.16 -38.32 -14.83
C LYS A 344 -6.10 -36.86 -15.25
N LEU A 345 -6.41 -36.57 -16.51
CA LEU A 345 -6.51 -35.20 -17.01
C LEU A 345 -7.98 -34.75 -16.99
N LEU A 346 -8.23 -33.52 -16.54
CA LEU A 346 -9.55 -32.91 -16.52
C LEU A 346 -9.48 -31.49 -17.10
N ASP A 347 -10.41 -31.18 -18.01
CA ASP A 347 -10.77 -29.80 -18.28
C ASP A 347 -11.72 -29.28 -17.19
N MET A 348 -12.04 -27.99 -17.21
CA MET A 348 -12.94 -27.41 -16.22
C MET A 348 -14.36 -27.99 -16.24
N ASP A 349 -14.86 -28.38 -17.41
CA ASP A 349 -16.21 -28.94 -17.55
C ASP A 349 -16.31 -30.35 -16.94
N SER A 350 -15.23 -31.13 -17.03
CA SER A 350 -15.09 -32.46 -16.44
C SER A 350 -14.67 -32.41 -14.97
N PHE A 351 -13.95 -31.36 -14.57
CA PHE A 351 -13.54 -31.11 -13.19
C PHE A 351 -14.74 -30.97 -12.24
N PHE A 352 -15.76 -30.20 -12.63
CA PHE A 352 -16.93 -29.97 -11.79
C PHE A 352 -17.72 -31.23 -11.39
N PRO A 353 -18.20 -32.06 -12.33
CA PRO A 353 -18.88 -33.30 -11.98
C PRO A 353 -17.93 -34.28 -11.28
N PHE A 354 -16.62 -34.22 -11.54
CA PHE A 354 -15.65 -35.03 -10.81
C PHE A 354 -15.59 -34.66 -9.33
N VAL A 355 -15.45 -33.37 -8.99
CA VAL A 355 -15.42 -32.90 -7.60
C VAL A 355 -16.73 -33.18 -6.86
N ARG A 356 -17.88 -33.05 -7.53
CA ARG A 356 -19.19 -33.42 -6.94
C ARG A 356 -19.29 -34.89 -6.54
N LYS A 357 -18.56 -35.77 -7.22
CA LYS A 357 -18.57 -37.24 -7.01
C LYS A 357 -17.48 -37.73 -6.04
N LEU A 358 -16.51 -36.89 -5.67
CA LEU A 358 -15.64 -37.14 -4.51
C LEU A 358 -16.49 -37.21 -3.23
#